data_AF-A0AA89BNN2-F1
#
_entry.id   AF-A0AA89BNN2-F1
#
_cell.length_a   1.000
_cell.length_b   1.000
_cell.length_c   1.000
_cell.angle_alpha   90.00
_cell.angle_beta   90.00
_cell.angle_gamma   90.00
#
_symmetry.space_group_name_H-M   'P 1'
#
loop_
_entity.id
_entity.type
_entity.pdbx_description
1 polymer ?
#
loop_
_entity_poly.entity_id
_entity_poly.type
_entity_poly.pdbx_seq_one_letter_code
_entity_poly.pdbx_strand_id
1 'polypeptide(L)'
;MSETETPIDECRSINPDPETSAFAAFDLFKSYLDTKLNSFKRDIIDTTESNSTEVAKKVRAESSFKFEGNKRQYEFNETLRAKLKTAQRAVNEKDVSTVKRIFEEIDSSLHKRNKCIKLADKSPAGWDTVREYLSDELASDSEDEKKIRNAESRAMRIKKQRWEKRLHLFQNGRWKKIHREDDVRLKELASQIPDTILHSKSANTFKNYNYAFKLWCKWCAQFREVNSMPASDYHVSLYIISIMQSSGSVSKINQAIYAITCAHQIAGEDNPCETFMVKSVVEGAKRQLSKPVDKKDPVTPEMLLHLVKRFGLSSNLYDKRIVTMCLVGYAGFLRFSEIVNIKACDLNFSDEYVSIFIEKSKTDKYREGRWVIIAKSNQITCPVNMLKTYISLANICLGDDIFIFRQMNFCKSTHTYKLRSSGQLSYTRVRELFLEKMSLLGYDRLNLGLHSLRSDGATAAANAGVPDRLFKKHGRWASDKAKDGYVRENLHSLMSVSQNLGI
;
A
#
# COMPACT_ATOMS: atom_id res chain seq x y z
N MET A 1 100.39 -34.54 -58.82
CA MET A 1 99.88 -35.89 -59.09
C MET A 1 98.42 -35.75 -59.47
N SER A 2 98.12 -36.04 -60.75
CA SER A 2 96.82 -36.39 -61.38
C SER A 2 95.56 -35.60 -60.96
N GLU A 3 95.10 -34.63 -61.77
CA GLU A 3 94.11 -34.76 -62.90
C GLU A 3 92.66 -34.53 -62.39
N THR A 4 91.98 -33.41 -62.66
CA THR A 4 91.30 -32.92 -63.89
C THR A 4 90.23 -33.86 -64.46
N GLU A 5 88.96 -33.44 -64.42
CA GLU A 5 88.12 -33.13 -65.60
C GLU A 5 86.62 -32.97 -65.24
N THR A 6 86.04 -31.82 -65.64
CA THR A 6 84.62 -31.62 -65.98
C THR A 6 84.31 -32.28 -67.33
N PRO A 7 83.06 -32.65 -67.69
CA PRO A 7 82.27 -31.71 -68.52
C PRO A 7 80.71 -31.83 -68.54
N ILE A 8 80.08 -30.67 -68.80
CA ILE A 8 79.04 -30.37 -69.82
C ILE A 8 77.61 -30.96 -69.67
N ASP A 9 76.69 -30.06 -69.30
CA ASP A 9 75.49 -29.59 -70.03
C ASP A 9 74.81 -30.53 -71.07
N GLU A 10 73.58 -30.98 -70.77
CA GLU A 10 72.62 -31.42 -71.78
C GLU A 10 71.21 -30.92 -71.44
N CYS A 11 70.71 -30.01 -72.29
CA CYS A 11 69.31 -29.60 -72.34
C CYS A 11 68.40 -30.82 -72.56
N ARG A 12 67.48 -31.08 -71.61
CA ARG A 12 66.22 -31.77 -71.90
C ARG A 12 65.05 -31.09 -71.22
N SER A 13 64.21 -30.52 -72.08
CA SER A 13 62.83 -30.18 -71.86
C SER A 13 62.08 -31.33 -71.16
N ILE A 14 61.54 -31.07 -69.99
CA ILE A 14 60.50 -31.90 -69.38
C ILE A 14 59.28 -30.99 -69.17
N ASN A 15 58.30 -31.16 -70.05
CA ASN A 15 56.92 -30.77 -69.77
C ASN A 15 56.47 -31.51 -68.50
N PRO A 16 55.99 -30.84 -67.44
CA PRO A 16 55.37 -31.54 -66.33
C PRO A 16 53.98 -32.04 -66.72
N ASP A 17 53.72 -33.27 -66.32
CA ASP A 17 52.62 -34.16 -66.68
C ASP A 17 51.20 -33.62 -66.52
N PRO A 18 50.25 -34.07 -67.37
CA PRO A 18 48.81 -33.76 -67.24
C PRO A 18 48.16 -34.33 -65.97
N GLU A 19 48.81 -35.24 -65.23
CA GLU A 19 48.32 -35.75 -63.95
C GLU A 19 48.45 -34.74 -62.79
N THR A 20 49.40 -33.80 -62.87
CA THR A 20 49.61 -32.77 -61.82
C THR A 20 48.56 -31.66 -61.86
N SER A 21 47.94 -31.43 -63.01
CA SER A 21 46.88 -30.42 -63.22
C SER A 21 45.51 -30.89 -62.71
N ALA A 22 45.20 -32.18 -62.89
CA ALA A 22 43.94 -32.77 -62.43
C ALA A 22 43.87 -32.86 -60.89
N PHE A 23 44.96 -33.25 -60.23
CA PHE A 23 45.03 -33.28 -58.76
C PHE A 23 44.97 -31.89 -58.14
N ALA A 24 45.66 -30.90 -58.71
CA ALA A 24 45.60 -29.51 -58.24
C ALA A 24 44.20 -28.89 -58.41
N ALA A 25 43.50 -29.18 -59.52
CA ALA A 25 42.12 -28.75 -59.73
C ALA A 25 41.14 -29.44 -58.77
N PHE A 26 41.37 -30.72 -58.44
CA PHE A 26 40.56 -31.46 -57.49
C PHE A 26 40.74 -30.97 -56.05
N ASP A 27 41.97 -30.62 -55.65
CA ASP A 27 42.25 -30.04 -54.34
C ASP A 27 41.70 -28.61 -54.20
N LEU A 28 41.73 -27.81 -55.28
CA LEU A 28 41.09 -26.49 -55.30
C LEU A 28 39.56 -26.62 -55.18
N PHE A 29 38.97 -27.59 -55.87
CA PHE A 29 37.52 -27.87 -55.80
C PHE A 29 37.12 -28.42 -54.43
N LYS A 30 37.92 -29.29 -53.82
CA LYS A 30 37.72 -29.82 -52.47
C LYS A 30 37.81 -28.73 -51.41
N SER A 31 38.80 -27.85 -51.51
CA SER A 31 38.94 -26.66 -50.67
C SER A 31 37.73 -25.70 -50.80
N TYR A 32 37.27 -25.47 -52.04
CA TYR A 32 36.08 -24.67 -52.30
C TYR A 32 34.81 -25.31 -51.73
N LEU A 33 34.64 -26.62 -51.91
CA LEU A 33 33.52 -27.40 -51.35
C LEU A 33 33.55 -27.40 -49.83
N ASP A 34 34.69 -27.64 -49.19
CA ASP A 34 34.81 -27.59 -47.73
C ASP A 34 34.54 -26.18 -47.20
N THR A 35 34.98 -25.14 -47.90
CA THR A 35 34.70 -23.75 -47.54
C THR A 35 33.20 -23.44 -47.67
N LYS A 36 32.56 -23.86 -48.76
CA LYS A 36 31.11 -23.70 -48.99
C LYS A 36 30.28 -24.55 -48.03
N LEU A 37 30.69 -25.79 -47.74
CA LEU A 37 30.02 -26.69 -46.82
C LEU A 37 30.15 -26.18 -45.39
N ASN A 38 31.31 -25.65 -44.99
CA ASN A 38 31.50 -25.02 -43.68
C ASN A 38 30.82 -23.65 -43.57
N SER A 39 30.67 -22.91 -44.67
CA SER A 39 29.83 -21.70 -44.73
C SER A 39 28.36 -22.08 -44.56
N PHE A 40 27.88 -23.09 -45.31
CA PHE A 40 26.49 -23.55 -45.25
C PHE A 40 26.16 -24.22 -43.90
N LYS A 41 27.12 -24.93 -43.30
CA LYS A 41 27.00 -25.50 -41.95
C LYS A 41 26.98 -24.41 -40.89
N ARG A 42 27.75 -23.33 -41.05
CA ARG A 42 27.66 -22.13 -40.20
C ARG A 42 26.33 -21.40 -40.39
N ASP A 43 25.86 -21.23 -41.62
CA ASP A 43 24.56 -20.61 -41.90
C ASP A 43 23.41 -21.45 -41.33
N ILE A 44 23.47 -22.79 -41.45
CA ILE A 44 22.51 -23.69 -40.80
C ILE A 44 22.63 -23.58 -39.29
N ILE A 45 23.83 -23.60 -38.70
CA ILE A 45 24.00 -23.46 -37.24
C ILE A 45 23.49 -22.10 -36.76
N ASP A 46 23.79 -21.00 -37.45
CA ASP A 46 23.32 -19.64 -37.11
C ASP A 46 21.81 -19.49 -37.30
N THR A 47 21.23 -20.14 -38.31
CA THR A 47 19.77 -20.16 -38.54
C THR A 47 19.07 -21.06 -37.52
N THR A 48 19.69 -22.18 -37.14
CA THR A 48 19.17 -23.11 -36.13
C THR A 48 19.35 -22.56 -34.72
N GLU A 49 20.43 -21.82 -34.43
CA GLU A 49 20.67 -21.09 -33.18
C GLU A 49 19.79 -19.84 -33.09
N SER A 50 19.55 -19.10 -34.18
CA SER A 50 18.61 -17.98 -34.20
C SER A 50 17.16 -18.45 -34.02
N ASN A 51 16.76 -19.54 -34.69
CA ASN A 51 15.43 -20.13 -34.52
C ASN A 51 15.28 -20.83 -33.17
N SER A 52 16.29 -21.55 -32.68
CA SER A 52 16.25 -22.19 -31.35
C SER A 52 16.38 -21.18 -30.21
N THR A 53 17.04 -20.03 -30.38
CA THR A 53 17.04 -18.95 -29.38
C THR A 53 15.76 -18.10 -29.41
N GLU A 54 15.10 -17.92 -30.56
CA GLU A 54 13.76 -17.31 -30.61
C GLU A 54 12.67 -18.26 -30.10
N VAL A 55 12.75 -19.55 -30.43
CA VAL A 55 11.85 -20.59 -29.88
C VAL A 55 12.15 -20.81 -28.39
N ALA A 56 13.41 -20.87 -27.94
CA ALA A 56 13.74 -20.96 -26.52
C ALA A 56 13.41 -19.67 -25.74
N LYS A 57 13.44 -18.48 -26.36
CA LYS A 57 12.92 -17.24 -25.76
C LYS A 57 11.39 -17.25 -25.68
N LYS A 58 10.68 -17.74 -26.70
CA LYS A 58 9.21 -17.93 -26.65
C LYS A 58 8.82 -18.97 -25.58
N VAL A 59 9.50 -20.10 -25.52
CA VAL A 59 9.25 -21.19 -24.56
C VAL A 59 9.68 -20.82 -23.13
N ARG A 60 10.75 -20.00 -22.93
CA ARG A 60 11.07 -19.42 -21.61
C ARG A 60 10.16 -18.26 -21.21
N ALA A 61 9.59 -17.49 -22.14
CA ALA A 61 8.65 -16.41 -21.85
C ALA A 61 7.24 -16.91 -21.49
N GLU A 62 6.92 -18.18 -21.80
CA GLU A 62 5.77 -18.89 -21.23
C GLU A 62 6.00 -19.35 -19.78
N SER A 63 7.15 -19.01 -19.16
CA SER A 63 7.26 -19.06 -17.71
C SER A 63 6.24 -18.10 -17.10
N SER A 64 5.33 -18.67 -16.29
CA SER A 64 4.16 -17.95 -15.79
C SER A 64 4.56 -16.67 -15.08
N PHE A 65 4.24 -15.50 -15.65
CA PHE A 65 4.40 -14.24 -14.95
C PHE A 65 3.55 -14.28 -13.66
N LYS A 66 4.21 -14.13 -12.50
CA LYS A 66 3.55 -14.10 -11.18
C LYS A 66 2.52 -12.98 -11.05
N PHE A 67 2.70 -11.90 -11.82
CA PHE A 67 1.83 -10.73 -11.80
C PHE A 67 1.38 -10.39 -13.22
N GLU A 68 0.06 -10.38 -13.42
CA GLU A 68 -0.60 -10.04 -14.70
C GLU A 68 -0.18 -8.67 -15.26
N GLY A 69 0.09 -7.69 -14.39
CA GLY A 69 0.59 -6.37 -14.80
C GLY A 69 1.97 -6.42 -15.46
N ASN A 70 2.85 -7.31 -14.99
CA ASN A 70 4.19 -7.49 -15.55
C ASN A 70 4.12 -8.19 -16.91
N LYS A 71 3.23 -9.17 -17.06
CA LYS A 71 2.95 -9.82 -18.35
C LYS A 71 2.52 -8.80 -19.40
N ARG A 72 1.53 -7.97 -19.09
CA ARG A 72 1.02 -6.93 -20.00
C ARG A 72 2.07 -5.86 -20.35
N GLN A 73 2.94 -5.51 -19.41
CA GLN A 73 4.04 -4.58 -19.69
C GLN A 73 5.08 -5.20 -20.62
N TYR A 74 5.38 -6.48 -20.43
CA TYR A 74 6.30 -7.23 -21.27
C TYR A 74 5.76 -7.35 -22.71
N GLU A 75 4.50 -7.74 -22.89
CA GLU A 75 3.84 -7.83 -24.21
C GLU A 75 3.82 -6.47 -24.94
N PHE A 76 3.55 -5.38 -24.22
CA PHE A 76 3.61 -4.03 -24.77
C PHE A 76 5.03 -3.66 -25.25
N ASN A 77 6.05 -3.97 -24.44
CA ASN A 77 7.45 -3.71 -24.80
C ASN A 77 7.89 -4.52 -26.03
N GLU A 78 7.49 -5.78 -26.14
CA GLU A 78 7.80 -6.62 -27.31
C GLU A 78 7.13 -6.09 -28.58
N THR A 79 5.89 -5.61 -28.47
CA THR A 79 5.19 -4.95 -29.59
C THR A 79 5.93 -3.69 -30.06
N LEU A 80 6.39 -2.85 -29.13
CA LEU A 80 7.21 -1.68 -29.46
C LEU A 80 8.54 -2.07 -30.11
N ARG A 81 9.20 -3.11 -29.60
CA ARG A 81 10.47 -3.60 -30.13
C ARG A 81 10.31 -4.13 -31.56
N ALA A 82 9.21 -4.82 -31.85
CA ALA A 82 8.89 -5.26 -33.22
C ALA A 82 8.71 -4.06 -34.16
N LYS A 83 7.95 -3.04 -33.74
CA LYS A 83 7.77 -1.80 -34.54
C LYS A 83 9.11 -1.08 -34.78
N LEU A 84 9.98 -0.99 -33.79
CA LEU A 84 11.32 -0.40 -33.94
C LEU A 84 12.21 -1.18 -34.92
N LYS A 85 12.16 -2.52 -34.91
CA LYS A 85 12.86 -3.34 -35.91
C LYS A 85 12.34 -3.06 -37.33
N THR A 86 11.03 -2.90 -37.51
CA THR A 86 10.44 -2.55 -38.80
C THR A 86 10.86 -1.14 -39.25
N ALA A 87 10.88 -0.17 -38.33
CA ALA A 87 11.40 1.17 -38.64
C ALA A 87 12.88 1.12 -39.04
N GLN A 88 13.69 0.33 -38.35
CA GLN A 88 15.12 0.18 -38.66
C GLN A 88 15.34 -0.41 -40.08
N ARG A 89 14.49 -1.36 -40.51
CA ARG A 89 14.52 -1.89 -41.88
C ARG A 89 14.12 -0.82 -42.90
N ALA A 90 13.06 -0.07 -42.64
CA ALA A 90 12.60 1.00 -43.54
C ALA A 90 13.62 2.14 -43.66
N VAL A 91 14.43 2.42 -42.62
CA VAL A 91 15.56 3.35 -42.69
C VAL A 91 16.64 2.85 -43.66
N ASN A 92 16.98 1.56 -43.63
CA ASN A 92 17.97 0.97 -44.54
C ASN A 92 17.48 1.00 -46.01
N GLU A 93 16.18 0.87 -46.21
CA GLU A 93 15.51 0.94 -47.52
C GLU A 93 15.26 2.40 -47.97
N LYS A 94 15.65 3.40 -47.17
CA LYS A 94 15.42 4.84 -47.39
C LYS A 94 13.94 5.22 -47.55
N ASP A 95 13.01 4.41 -47.04
CA ASP A 95 11.58 4.72 -47.03
C ASP A 95 11.22 5.60 -45.82
N VAL A 96 11.43 6.90 -45.99
CA VAL A 96 11.15 7.93 -44.98
C VAL A 96 9.67 8.00 -44.60
N SER A 97 8.77 7.63 -45.52
CA SER A 97 7.32 7.71 -45.30
C SER A 97 6.85 6.65 -44.28
N THR A 98 7.32 5.41 -44.45
CA THR A 98 7.03 4.31 -43.52
C THR A 98 7.66 4.54 -42.16
N VAL A 99 8.87 5.11 -42.12
CA VAL A 99 9.55 5.46 -40.87
C VAL A 99 8.75 6.47 -40.05
N LYS A 100 8.28 7.56 -40.67
CA LYS A 100 7.45 8.58 -39.98
C LYS A 100 6.18 7.99 -39.39
N ARG A 101 5.44 7.21 -40.19
CA ARG A 101 4.21 6.55 -39.75
C ARG A 101 4.45 5.61 -38.56
N ILE A 102 5.51 4.81 -38.58
CA ILE A 102 5.82 3.90 -37.48
C ILE A 102 6.16 4.67 -36.19
N PHE A 103 6.89 5.78 -36.29
CA PHE A 103 7.20 6.60 -35.11
C PHE A 103 5.94 7.25 -34.51
N GLU A 104 5.02 7.74 -35.34
CA GLU A 104 3.73 8.28 -34.87
C GLU A 104 2.90 7.20 -34.15
N GLU A 105 2.88 5.98 -34.67
CA GLU A 105 2.20 4.86 -34.01
C GLU A 105 2.85 4.46 -32.69
N ILE A 106 4.18 4.51 -32.60
CA ILE A 106 4.93 4.26 -31.37
C ILE A 106 4.61 5.32 -30.33
N ASP A 107 4.63 6.60 -30.71
CA ASP A 107 4.32 7.71 -29.81
C ASP A 107 2.89 7.64 -29.28
N SER A 108 1.91 7.38 -30.15
CA SER A 108 0.52 7.16 -29.77
C SER A 108 0.34 5.97 -28.81
N SER A 109 1.05 4.86 -29.07
CA SER A 109 1.02 3.67 -28.21
C SER A 109 1.62 3.95 -26.83
N LEU A 110 2.73 4.68 -26.77
CA LEU A 110 3.36 5.14 -25.53
C LEU A 110 2.45 6.10 -24.76
N HIS A 111 1.82 7.04 -25.44
CA HIS A 111 0.89 7.99 -24.85
C HIS A 111 -0.32 7.26 -24.20
N LYS A 112 -0.95 6.35 -24.94
CA LYS A 112 -2.06 5.52 -24.45
C LYS A 112 -1.64 4.67 -23.25
N ARG A 113 -0.44 4.09 -23.28
CA ARG A 113 0.08 3.29 -22.17
C ARG A 113 0.35 4.12 -20.92
N ASN A 114 0.98 5.28 -21.08
CA ASN A 114 1.23 6.20 -19.98
C ASN A 114 -0.07 6.72 -19.36
N LYS A 115 -1.10 6.96 -20.16
CA LYS A 115 -2.46 7.28 -19.67
C LYS A 115 -3.03 6.15 -18.80
N CYS A 116 -2.92 4.90 -19.25
CA CYS A 116 -3.37 3.73 -18.49
C CYS A 116 -2.62 3.58 -17.16
N ILE A 117 -1.30 3.81 -17.14
CA ILE A 117 -0.50 3.75 -15.91
C ILE A 117 -0.93 4.84 -14.93
N LYS A 118 -1.09 6.09 -15.40
CA LYS A 118 -1.58 7.21 -14.57
C LYS A 118 -2.98 6.93 -14.01
N LEU A 119 -3.86 6.33 -14.81
CA LEU A 119 -5.19 5.92 -14.39
C LEU A 119 -5.15 4.83 -13.31
N ALA A 120 -4.30 3.81 -13.48
CA ALA A 120 -4.10 2.77 -12.47
C ALA A 120 -3.52 3.32 -11.16
N ASP A 121 -2.62 4.32 -11.23
CA ASP A 121 -2.02 4.93 -10.04
C ASP A 121 -3.01 5.83 -9.28
N LYS A 122 -3.85 6.56 -10.02
CA LYS A 122 -4.88 7.45 -9.45
C LYS A 122 -6.07 6.70 -8.85
N SER A 123 -6.46 5.58 -9.45
CA SER A 123 -7.65 4.82 -9.04
C SER A 123 -7.39 3.89 -7.84
N PRO A 124 -8.17 3.96 -6.74
CA PRO A 124 -8.23 2.92 -5.70
C PRO A 124 -8.50 1.48 -6.17
N ALA A 125 -9.07 1.28 -7.36
CA ALA A 125 -9.25 -0.04 -7.98
C ALA A 125 -8.06 -0.45 -8.87
N GLY A 126 -7.08 0.43 -9.12
CA GLY A 126 -5.84 0.11 -9.80
C GLY A 126 -6.03 -0.34 -11.25
N TRP A 127 -5.29 -1.37 -11.65
CA TRP A 127 -5.38 -1.95 -13.00
C TRP A 127 -6.73 -2.57 -13.35
N ASP A 128 -7.60 -2.83 -12.37
CA ASP A 128 -8.97 -3.24 -12.65
C ASP A 128 -9.78 -2.08 -13.27
N THR A 129 -9.55 -0.83 -12.87
CA THR A 129 -10.16 0.34 -13.53
C THR A 129 -9.69 0.51 -14.96
N VAL A 130 -8.41 0.28 -15.22
CA VAL A 130 -7.87 0.32 -16.59
C VAL A 130 -8.52 -0.75 -17.46
N ARG A 131 -8.78 -1.94 -16.91
CA ARG A 131 -9.45 -3.03 -17.64
C ARG A 131 -10.87 -2.63 -18.06
N GLU A 132 -11.64 -2.06 -17.14
CA GLU A 132 -13.01 -1.58 -17.41
C GLU A 132 -13.05 -0.34 -18.31
N TYR A 133 -11.97 0.44 -18.30
CA TYR A 133 -11.80 1.60 -19.17
C TYR A 133 -11.48 1.18 -20.61
N LEU A 134 -10.68 0.13 -20.78
CA LEU A 134 -10.28 -0.40 -22.10
C LEU A 134 -11.32 -1.34 -22.73
N SER A 135 -12.34 -1.79 -21.99
CA SER A 135 -13.35 -2.74 -22.46
C SER A 135 -14.54 -2.11 -23.20
N ASP A 136 -14.57 -0.78 -23.32
CA ASP A 136 -15.67 -0.03 -23.91
C ASP A 136 -15.12 0.81 -25.08
N GLU A 137 -15.55 0.55 -26.33
CA GLU A 137 -14.92 1.09 -27.55
C GLU A 137 -15.38 2.50 -27.94
N LEU A 138 -16.42 3.05 -27.32
CA LEU A 138 -16.93 4.38 -27.71
C LEU A 138 -16.33 5.50 -26.83
N ALA A 139 -15.71 6.47 -27.52
CA ALA A 139 -16.08 7.90 -27.56
C ALA A 139 -14.85 8.84 -27.68
N SER A 140 -15.01 9.91 -28.46
CA SER A 140 -14.15 11.10 -28.39
C SER A 140 -14.50 11.94 -27.14
N ASP A 141 -13.72 12.99 -26.93
CA ASP A 141 -13.67 14.01 -25.87
C ASP A 141 -14.95 14.43 -25.10
N SER A 142 -14.72 15.16 -23.99
CA SER A 142 -15.64 15.50 -22.87
C SER A 142 -16.30 14.33 -22.11
N GLU A 143 -16.54 13.18 -22.76
CA GLU A 143 -17.08 11.97 -22.13
C GLU A 143 -16.01 11.08 -21.47
N ASP A 144 -14.73 11.37 -21.70
CA ASP A 144 -13.59 10.55 -21.22
C ASP A 144 -13.44 10.55 -19.68
N GLU A 145 -13.70 11.70 -19.02
CA GLU A 145 -13.66 11.79 -17.56
C GLU A 145 -14.85 11.05 -16.90
N LYS A 146 -16.01 11.06 -17.57
CA LYS A 146 -17.20 10.30 -17.16
C LYS A 146 -16.99 8.80 -17.38
N LYS A 147 -16.33 8.40 -18.47
CA LYS A 147 -15.90 7.01 -18.73
C LYS A 147 -14.94 6.51 -17.65
N ILE A 148 -13.96 7.31 -17.24
CA ILE A 148 -13.05 6.99 -16.14
C ILE A 148 -13.81 6.78 -14.82
N ARG A 149 -14.72 7.70 -14.46
CA ARG A 149 -15.55 7.56 -13.25
C ARG A 149 -16.45 6.33 -13.26
N ASN A 150 -17.04 6.01 -14.41
CA ASN A 150 -17.89 4.83 -14.59
C ASN A 150 -17.07 3.54 -14.55
N ALA A 151 -15.92 3.49 -15.23
CA ALA A 151 -15.00 2.36 -15.19
C ALA A 151 -14.44 2.11 -13.78
N GLU A 152 -14.14 3.18 -13.02
CA GLU A 152 -13.72 3.08 -11.62
C GLU A 152 -14.83 2.54 -10.73
N SER A 153 -16.06 3.02 -10.89
CA SER A 153 -17.23 2.54 -10.15
C SER A 153 -17.54 1.07 -10.44
N ARG A 154 -17.49 0.66 -11.72
CA ARG A 154 -17.64 -0.75 -12.14
C ARG A 154 -16.52 -1.62 -11.61
N ALA A 155 -15.26 -1.18 -11.71
CA ALA A 155 -14.12 -1.92 -11.19
C ALA A 155 -14.19 -2.09 -9.66
N MET A 156 -14.64 -1.07 -8.93
CA MET A 156 -14.88 -1.16 -7.49
C MET A 156 -16.01 -2.14 -7.15
N ARG A 157 -17.11 -2.14 -7.92
CA ARG A 157 -18.21 -3.12 -7.77
C ARG A 157 -17.73 -4.55 -8.05
N ILE A 158 -16.95 -4.76 -9.11
CA ILE A 158 -16.37 -6.08 -9.45
C ILE A 158 -15.35 -6.50 -8.39
N LYS A 159 -14.53 -5.59 -7.85
CA LYS A 159 -13.59 -5.88 -6.76
C LYS A 159 -14.32 -6.26 -5.47
N LYS A 160 -15.46 -5.61 -5.18
CA LYS A 160 -16.38 -5.95 -4.10
C LYS A 160 -17.03 -7.34 -4.33
N GLN A 161 -17.54 -7.62 -5.53
CA GLN A 161 -18.09 -8.93 -5.89
C GLN A 161 -17.05 -10.06 -5.92
N ARG A 162 -15.81 -9.78 -6.37
CA ARG A 162 -14.68 -10.71 -6.27
C ARG A 162 -14.30 -10.96 -4.82
N TRP A 163 -14.47 -9.96 -3.95
CA TRP A 163 -14.29 -10.10 -2.52
C TRP A 163 -15.40 -10.95 -1.88
N GLU A 164 -16.65 -10.80 -2.31
CA GLU A 164 -17.77 -11.69 -1.96
C GLU A 164 -17.52 -13.14 -2.44
N LYS A 165 -17.00 -13.32 -3.66
CA LYS A 165 -16.65 -14.65 -4.22
C LYS A 165 -15.42 -15.28 -3.56
N ARG A 166 -14.38 -14.53 -3.20
CA ARG A 166 -13.07 -15.07 -2.73
C ARG A 166 -13.09 -15.70 -1.34
N LEU A 167 -14.14 -15.52 -0.56
CA LEU A 167 -14.20 -16.07 0.79
C LEU A 167 -15.26 -17.14 0.97
N HIS A 168 -16.16 -17.36 -0.01
CA HIS A 168 -17.25 -18.35 0.04
C HIS A 168 -18.05 -18.35 1.37
N LEU A 169 -18.00 -17.27 2.18
CA LEU A 169 -18.61 -17.25 3.51
C LEU A 169 -20.13 -17.32 3.40
N PHE A 170 -20.70 -16.59 2.44
CA PHE A 170 -22.13 -16.60 2.12
C PHE A 170 -22.54 -17.81 1.25
N GLN A 171 -21.67 -18.82 1.10
CA GLN A 171 -21.95 -20.04 0.33
C GLN A 171 -21.87 -21.30 1.19
N ASN A 172 -21.61 -21.17 2.49
CA ASN A 172 -21.48 -22.25 3.46
C ASN A 172 -22.53 -22.13 4.57
N GLY A 173 -22.57 -23.11 5.47
CA GLY A 173 -23.47 -23.17 6.62
C GLY A 173 -24.91 -22.86 6.30
N ARG A 174 -25.47 -21.87 7.02
CA ARG A 174 -26.87 -21.46 6.91
C ARG A 174 -27.25 -21.04 5.49
N TRP A 175 -26.34 -20.43 4.73
CA TRP A 175 -26.64 -19.87 3.40
C TRP A 175 -26.99 -20.93 2.36
N LYS A 176 -26.53 -22.18 2.52
CA LYS A 176 -26.94 -23.30 1.67
C LYS A 176 -28.40 -23.71 1.89
N LYS A 177 -28.95 -23.39 3.07
CA LYS A 177 -30.27 -23.81 3.55
C LYS A 177 -31.30 -22.68 3.55
N ILE A 178 -30.94 -21.49 3.07
CA ILE A 178 -31.88 -20.35 3.02
C ILE A 178 -32.94 -20.66 1.96
N HIS A 179 -34.22 -20.54 2.37
CA HIS A 179 -35.35 -20.61 1.46
C HIS A 179 -35.16 -19.60 0.33
N ARG A 180 -35.32 -20.07 -0.91
CA ARG A 180 -35.39 -19.16 -2.04
C ARG A 180 -36.78 -18.53 -2.01
N GLU A 181 -36.83 -17.26 -1.68
CA GLU A 181 -38.05 -16.47 -1.75
C GLU A 181 -38.58 -16.52 -3.19
N ASP A 182 -39.89 -16.68 -3.38
CA ASP A 182 -40.49 -16.67 -4.72
C ASP A 182 -40.85 -15.25 -5.18
N ASP A 183 -41.33 -14.41 -4.25
CA ASP A 183 -41.66 -13.00 -4.48
C ASP A 183 -40.40 -12.18 -4.85
N VAL A 184 -40.49 -11.43 -5.96
CA VAL A 184 -39.39 -10.63 -6.51
C VAL A 184 -38.90 -9.56 -5.52
N ARG A 185 -39.79 -8.95 -4.74
CA ARG A 185 -39.43 -7.94 -3.74
C ARG A 185 -38.63 -8.55 -2.60
N LEU A 186 -39.01 -9.75 -2.16
CA LEU A 186 -38.28 -10.48 -1.12
C LEU A 186 -36.90 -10.95 -1.63
N LYS A 187 -36.78 -11.37 -2.90
CA LYS A 187 -35.47 -11.66 -3.53
C LYS A 187 -34.55 -10.44 -3.53
N GLU A 188 -35.10 -9.27 -3.87
CA GLU A 188 -34.32 -8.02 -3.87
C GLU A 188 -33.82 -7.67 -2.47
N LEU A 189 -34.67 -7.74 -1.45
CA LEU A 189 -34.27 -7.51 -0.06
C LEU A 189 -33.24 -8.55 0.42
N ALA A 190 -33.46 -9.83 0.12
CA ALA A 190 -32.54 -10.92 0.48
C ALA A 190 -31.14 -10.72 -0.13
N SER A 191 -31.06 -10.19 -1.36
CA SER A 191 -29.79 -9.89 -2.02
C SER A 191 -28.95 -8.81 -1.31
N GLN A 192 -29.58 -7.95 -0.50
CA GLN A 192 -28.91 -6.87 0.24
C GLN A 192 -28.36 -7.33 1.60
N ILE A 193 -28.78 -8.49 2.12
CA ILE A 193 -28.39 -8.97 3.45
C ILE A 193 -26.85 -9.14 3.57
N PRO A 194 -26.14 -9.79 2.61
CA PRO A 194 -24.69 -9.93 2.72
C PRO A 194 -23.98 -8.60 2.85
N ASP A 195 -24.34 -7.61 2.02
CA ASP A 195 -23.73 -6.30 2.07
C ASP A 195 -24.03 -5.59 3.40
N THR A 196 -25.27 -5.70 3.88
CA THR A 196 -25.69 -5.10 5.15
C THR A 196 -24.92 -5.70 6.35
N ILE A 197 -24.72 -7.02 6.37
CA ILE A 197 -23.91 -7.69 7.39
C ILE A 197 -22.47 -7.16 7.37
N LEU A 198 -21.91 -6.90 6.19
CA LEU A 198 -20.56 -6.39 6.01
C LEU A 198 -20.41 -4.90 6.40
N HIS A 199 -21.51 -4.19 6.62
CA HIS A 199 -21.50 -2.85 7.20
C HIS A 199 -21.58 -2.85 8.74
N SER A 200 -21.83 -4.00 9.38
CA SER A 200 -21.94 -4.12 10.85
C SER A 200 -20.64 -3.82 11.61
N LYS A 201 -19.49 -3.81 10.92
CA LYS A 201 -18.18 -3.44 11.47
C LYS A 201 -17.48 -2.47 10.54
N SER A 202 -16.50 -1.73 11.08
CA SER A 202 -15.71 -0.79 10.29
C SER A 202 -14.94 -1.51 9.16
N ALA A 203 -14.78 -0.86 8.02
CA ALA A 203 -14.01 -1.39 6.89
C ALA A 203 -12.58 -1.81 7.28
N ASN A 204 -11.94 -1.07 8.19
CA ASN A 204 -10.61 -1.41 8.69
C ASN A 204 -10.62 -2.69 9.56
N THR A 205 -11.65 -2.85 10.39
CA THR A 205 -11.86 -4.09 11.16
C THR A 205 -12.02 -5.28 10.22
N PHE A 206 -12.87 -5.16 9.19
CA PHE A 206 -13.06 -6.22 8.20
C PHE A 206 -11.79 -6.53 7.41
N LYS A 207 -11.01 -5.51 7.02
CA LYS A 207 -9.71 -5.70 6.37
C LYS A 207 -8.76 -6.51 7.25
N ASN A 208 -8.69 -6.17 8.54
CA ASN A 208 -7.84 -6.87 9.51
C ASN A 208 -8.29 -8.31 9.77
N TYR A 209 -9.60 -8.54 9.89
CA TYR A 209 -10.15 -9.88 10.08
C TYR A 209 -9.96 -10.74 8.83
N ASN A 210 -10.22 -10.21 7.64
CA ASN A 210 -9.98 -10.90 6.38
C ASN A 210 -8.51 -11.32 6.24
N TYR A 211 -7.58 -10.41 6.53
CA TYR A 211 -6.15 -10.73 6.50
C TYR A 211 -5.80 -11.88 7.47
N ALA A 212 -6.26 -11.80 8.72
CA ALA A 212 -5.99 -12.85 9.70
C ALA A 212 -6.69 -14.19 9.35
N PHE A 213 -7.90 -14.16 8.81
CA PHE A 213 -8.60 -15.36 8.36
C PHE A 213 -7.89 -16.03 7.18
N LYS A 214 -7.28 -15.25 6.27
CA LYS A 214 -6.43 -15.80 5.20
C LYS A 214 -5.17 -16.47 5.75
N LEU A 215 -4.60 -15.95 6.84
CA LEU A 215 -3.47 -16.61 7.51
C LEU A 215 -3.90 -17.95 8.12
N TRP A 216 -5.09 -18.01 8.72
CA TRP A 216 -5.71 -19.25 9.18
C TRP A 216 -5.89 -20.24 8.03
N CYS A 217 -6.55 -19.85 6.94
CA CYS A 217 -6.76 -20.72 5.78
C CYS A 217 -5.43 -21.23 5.18
N LYS A 218 -4.41 -20.36 5.12
CA LYS A 218 -3.07 -20.73 4.65
C LYS A 218 -2.42 -21.75 5.57
N TRP A 219 -2.60 -21.64 6.88
CA TRP A 219 -2.10 -22.61 7.84
C TRP A 219 -2.83 -23.94 7.73
N CYS A 220 -4.16 -23.94 7.62
CA CYS A 220 -4.95 -25.15 7.42
C CYS A 220 -4.51 -25.92 6.17
N ALA A 221 -4.28 -25.22 5.06
CA ALA A 221 -3.90 -25.82 3.78
C ALA A 221 -2.54 -26.56 3.79
N GLN A 222 -1.78 -26.47 4.88
CA GLN A 222 -0.54 -27.24 5.07
C GLN A 222 -0.81 -28.69 5.49
N PHE A 223 -2.01 -28.99 5.97
CA PHE A 223 -2.40 -30.27 6.53
C PHE A 223 -3.63 -30.81 5.78
N ARG A 224 -3.73 -32.12 5.59
CA ARG A 224 -4.85 -32.72 4.83
C ARG A 224 -6.11 -32.85 5.69
N GLU A 225 -5.92 -33.01 6.99
CA GLU A 225 -6.94 -33.26 8.01
C GLU A 225 -7.57 -31.98 8.57
N VAL A 226 -7.01 -30.80 8.25
CA VAL A 226 -7.46 -29.52 8.81
C VAL A 226 -8.41 -28.80 7.87
N ASN A 227 -9.67 -28.70 8.28
CA ASN A 227 -10.67 -27.87 7.60
C ASN A 227 -10.68 -26.44 8.12
N SER A 228 -10.67 -25.47 7.20
CA SER A 228 -10.72 -24.05 7.55
C SER A 228 -12.13 -23.54 7.86
N MET A 229 -13.17 -24.22 7.34
CA MET A 229 -14.59 -23.96 7.54
C MET A 229 -15.43 -25.21 7.19
N PRO A 230 -16.28 -25.73 8.08
CA PRO A 230 -16.30 -25.44 9.52
C PRO A 230 -14.99 -25.92 10.17
N ALA A 231 -14.44 -25.11 11.07
CA ALA A 231 -13.23 -25.45 11.80
C ALA A 231 -13.54 -26.19 13.10
N SER A 232 -12.71 -27.18 13.45
CA SER A 232 -12.71 -27.80 14.77
C SER A 232 -11.99 -26.91 15.79
N ASP A 233 -12.52 -26.87 17.02
CA ASP A 233 -11.90 -26.21 18.17
C ASP A 233 -10.50 -26.74 18.50
N TYR A 234 -10.25 -28.03 18.30
CA TYR A 234 -8.93 -28.65 18.41
C TYR A 234 -7.93 -28.04 17.41
N HIS A 235 -8.29 -27.94 16.13
CA HIS A 235 -7.41 -27.35 15.11
C HIS A 235 -7.20 -25.84 15.31
N VAL A 236 -8.22 -25.12 15.79
CA VAL A 236 -8.08 -23.71 16.18
C VAL A 236 -7.10 -23.58 17.36
N SER A 237 -7.16 -24.48 18.33
CA SER A 237 -6.24 -24.52 19.48
C SER A 237 -4.79 -24.76 19.05
N LEU A 238 -4.56 -25.73 18.15
CA LEU A 238 -3.23 -25.97 17.56
C LEU A 238 -2.69 -24.74 16.83
N TYR A 239 -3.55 -24.04 16.08
CA TYR A 239 -3.13 -22.82 15.39
C TYR A 239 -2.74 -21.70 16.35
N ILE A 240 -3.46 -21.53 17.46
CA ILE A 240 -3.10 -20.55 18.50
C ILE A 240 -1.74 -20.86 19.09
N ILE A 241 -1.47 -22.14 19.39
CA ILE A 241 -0.15 -22.59 19.85
C ILE A 241 0.92 -22.28 18.80
N SER A 242 0.64 -22.52 17.51
CA SER A 242 1.58 -22.19 16.43
C SER A 242 1.87 -20.68 16.33
N ILE A 243 0.87 -19.82 16.54
CA ILE A 243 1.06 -18.36 16.57
C ILE A 243 1.90 -17.96 17.78
N MET A 244 1.63 -18.57 18.94
CA MET A 244 2.37 -18.35 20.17
C MET A 244 3.86 -18.68 19.98
N GLN A 245 4.17 -19.86 19.44
CA GLN A 245 5.54 -20.30 19.19
C GLN A 245 6.27 -19.47 18.14
N SER A 246 5.60 -19.12 17.03
CA SER A 246 6.22 -18.40 15.91
C SER A 246 6.37 -16.90 16.15
N SER A 247 5.49 -16.27 16.93
CA SER A 247 5.44 -14.81 17.03
C SER A 247 5.46 -14.24 18.45
N GLY A 248 5.14 -15.04 19.46
CA GLY A 248 5.02 -14.59 20.85
C GLY A 248 4.05 -13.43 21.07
N SER A 249 3.08 -13.19 20.17
CA SER A 249 2.23 -11.99 20.20
C SER A 249 0.77 -12.29 20.54
N VAL A 250 0.34 -11.87 21.74
CA VAL A 250 -1.07 -11.92 22.18
C VAL A 250 -2.00 -11.16 21.23
N SER A 251 -1.52 -10.07 20.63
CA SER A 251 -2.30 -9.29 19.67
C SER A 251 -2.66 -10.11 18.41
N LYS A 252 -1.70 -10.88 17.89
CA LYS A 252 -1.92 -11.76 16.74
C LYS A 252 -2.88 -12.91 17.08
N ILE A 253 -2.77 -13.48 18.28
CA ILE A 253 -3.70 -14.50 18.78
C ILE A 253 -5.12 -13.95 18.83
N ASN A 254 -5.33 -12.80 19.47
CA ASN A 254 -6.65 -12.16 19.53
C ASN A 254 -7.18 -11.84 18.12
N GLN A 255 -6.33 -11.36 17.21
CA GLN A 255 -6.73 -11.07 15.84
C GLN A 255 -7.19 -12.32 15.09
N ALA A 256 -6.51 -13.45 15.28
CA ALA A 256 -6.91 -14.74 14.72
C ALA A 256 -8.28 -15.19 15.27
N ILE A 257 -8.46 -15.14 16.60
CA ILE A 257 -9.74 -15.48 17.25
C ILE A 257 -10.89 -14.65 16.68
N TYR A 258 -10.74 -13.33 16.62
CA TYR A 258 -11.80 -12.46 16.10
C TYR A 258 -12.10 -12.74 14.63
N ALA A 259 -11.09 -13.05 13.83
CA ALA A 259 -11.24 -13.35 12.42
C ALA A 259 -11.99 -14.67 12.19
N ILE A 260 -11.60 -15.74 12.90
CA ILE A 260 -12.23 -17.05 12.83
C ILE A 260 -13.67 -16.97 13.34
N THR A 261 -13.89 -16.32 14.49
CA THR A 261 -15.23 -16.03 15.04
C THR A 261 -16.12 -15.34 14.01
N CYS A 262 -15.65 -14.22 13.45
CA CYS A 262 -16.43 -13.43 12.51
C CYS A 262 -16.73 -14.22 11.23
N ALA A 263 -15.79 -15.02 10.73
CA ALA A 263 -15.98 -15.86 9.56
C ALA A 263 -17.05 -16.93 9.79
N HIS A 264 -17.01 -17.65 10.92
CA HIS A 264 -17.99 -18.71 11.24
C HIS A 264 -19.38 -18.12 11.47
N GLN A 265 -19.48 -16.99 12.18
CA GLN A 265 -20.74 -16.27 12.37
C GLN A 265 -21.34 -15.80 11.05
N ILE A 266 -20.52 -15.24 10.14
CA ILE A 266 -21.00 -14.83 8.81
C ILE A 266 -21.43 -16.06 8.00
N ALA A 267 -20.69 -17.17 8.07
CA ALA A 267 -21.06 -18.41 7.38
C ALA A 267 -22.31 -19.10 7.97
N GLY A 268 -22.73 -18.69 9.17
CA GLY A 268 -23.82 -19.32 9.90
C GLY A 268 -23.47 -20.72 10.41
N GLU A 269 -22.19 -20.93 10.73
CA GLU A 269 -21.64 -22.13 11.36
C GLU A 269 -21.43 -21.87 12.87
N ASP A 270 -21.27 -22.93 13.65
CA ASP A 270 -20.90 -22.82 15.06
C ASP A 270 -19.54 -22.15 15.23
N ASN A 271 -19.38 -21.34 16.28
CA ASN A 271 -18.13 -20.64 16.54
C ASN A 271 -17.16 -21.51 17.36
N PRO A 272 -16.11 -22.09 16.76
CA PRO A 272 -15.16 -22.94 17.49
C PRO A 272 -14.38 -22.16 18.56
N CYS A 273 -14.27 -20.83 18.43
CA CYS A 273 -13.54 -20.00 19.37
C CYS A 273 -14.27 -19.76 20.70
N GLU A 274 -15.56 -20.08 20.81
CA GLU A 274 -16.33 -19.91 22.05
C GLU A 274 -16.27 -21.14 22.96
N THR A 275 -15.68 -22.24 22.48
CA THR A 275 -15.51 -23.47 23.24
C THR A 275 -14.57 -23.29 24.44
N PHE A 276 -14.76 -24.12 25.48
CA PHE A 276 -13.90 -24.11 26.66
C PHE A 276 -12.42 -24.36 26.30
N MET A 277 -12.15 -25.28 25.37
CA MET A 277 -10.80 -25.62 24.93
C MET A 277 -10.08 -24.40 24.36
N VAL A 278 -10.67 -23.73 23.36
CA VAL A 278 -10.04 -22.56 22.73
C VAL A 278 -9.87 -21.42 23.73
N LYS A 279 -10.88 -21.13 24.56
CA LYS A 279 -10.78 -20.10 25.60
C LYS A 279 -9.63 -20.38 26.58
N SER A 280 -9.51 -21.63 27.04
CA SER A 280 -8.45 -22.02 27.97
C SER A 280 -7.07 -21.92 27.35
N VAL A 281 -6.91 -22.34 26.09
CA VAL A 281 -5.65 -22.22 25.34
C VAL A 281 -5.27 -20.76 25.13
N VAL A 282 -6.24 -19.89 24.78
CA VAL A 282 -6.01 -18.45 24.64
C VAL A 282 -5.56 -17.83 25.96
N GLU A 283 -6.22 -18.15 27.07
CA GLU A 283 -5.83 -17.62 28.39
C GLU A 283 -4.47 -18.15 28.85
N GLY A 284 -4.17 -19.42 28.61
CA GLY A 284 -2.84 -19.99 28.85
C GLY A 284 -1.76 -19.27 28.04
N ALA A 285 -1.98 -19.09 26.74
CA ALA A 285 -1.07 -18.37 25.86
C ALA A 285 -0.88 -16.90 26.29
N LYS A 286 -1.97 -16.22 26.70
CA LYS A 286 -1.88 -14.86 27.23
C LYS A 286 -1.00 -14.80 28.47
N ARG A 287 -1.17 -15.70 29.44
CA ARG A 287 -0.36 -15.74 30.67
C ARG A 287 1.11 -15.98 30.38
N GLN A 288 1.42 -16.94 29.50
CA GLN A 288 2.80 -17.25 29.12
C GLN A 288 3.49 -16.11 28.34
N LEU A 289 2.73 -15.40 27.50
CA LEU A 289 3.25 -14.30 26.69
C LEU A 289 3.14 -12.93 27.38
N SER A 290 2.57 -12.87 28.59
CA SER A 290 2.34 -11.61 29.28
C SER A 290 3.66 -10.92 29.58
N LYS A 291 3.80 -9.71 29.05
CA LYS A 291 4.90 -8.80 29.34
C LYS A 291 4.31 -7.47 29.77
N PRO A 292 4.99 -6.70 30.64
CA PRO A 292 4.60 -5.33 30.93
C PRO A 292 4.38 -4.55 29.62
N VAL A 293 3.28 -3.80 29.56
CA VAL A 293 2.98 -2.99 28.36
C VAL A 293 3.98 -1.85 28.29
N ASP A 294 4.86 -1.90 27.30
CA ASP A 294 5.77 -0.81 26.99
C ASP A 294 4.99 0.36 26.38
N LYS A 295 4.74 1.40 27.20
CA LYS A 295 4.07 2.62 26.76
C LYS A 295 5.11 3.54 26.12
N LYS A 296 4.72 4.17 25.01
CA LYS A 296 5.55 5.19 24.33
C LYS A 296 5.99 6.29 25.28
N ASP A 297 7.14 6.90 24.99
CA ASP A 297 7.60 8.06 25.75
C ASP A 297 6.60 9.22 25.67
N PRO A 298 6.47 10.01 26.75
CA PRO A 298 5.52 11.10 26.81
C PRO A 298 6.00 12.28 25.96
N VAL A 299 5.06 12.95 25.29
CA VAL A 299 5.25 14.27 24.70
C VAL A 299 4.92 15.32 25.76
N THR A 300 5.93 15.98 26.31
CA THR A 300 5.74 16.99 27.35
C THR A 300 5.42 18.38 26.78
N PRO A 301 4.82 19.29 27.56
CA PRO A 301 4.63 20.69 27.16
C PRO A 301 5.92 21.39 26.72
N GLU A 302 7.05 21.07 27.34
CA GLU A 302 8.38 21.62 27.03
C GLU A 302 8.84 21.18 25.64
N MET A 303 8.60 19.91 25.26
CA MET A 303 8.90 19.42 23.91
C MET A 303 8.08 20.17 22.85
N LEU A 304 6.80 20.44 23.13
CA LEU A 304 5.95 21.24 22.24
C LEU A 304 6.43 22.69 22.15
N LEU A 305 6.91 23.26 23.26
CA LEU A 305 7.52 24.59 23.27
C LEU A 305 8.77 24.64 22.37
N HIS A 306 9.66 23.67 22.46
CA HIS A 306 10.84 23.57 21.59
C HIS A 306 10.46 23.40 20.12
N LEU A 307 9.47 22.56 19.83
CA LEU A 307 8.93 22.36 18.49
C LEU A 307 8.41 23.69 17.90
N VAL A 308 7.65 24.45 18.68
CA VAL A 308 7.12 25.75 18.26
C VAL A 308 8.23 26.79 18.07
N LYS A 309 9.17 26.90 19.02
CA LYS A 309 10.29 27.84 18.91
C LYS A 309 11.13 27.59 17.65
N ARG A 310 11.37 26.33 17.30
CA ARG A 310 12.21 25.97 16.15
C ARG A 310 11.47 26.04 14.81
N PHE A 311 10.23 25.55 14.75
CA PHE A 311 9.52 25.32 13.49
C PHE A 311 8.23 26.14 13.34
N GLY A 312 7.56 26.46 14.45
CA GLY A 312 6.25 27.13 14.47
C GLY A 312 6.32 28.61 14.17
N LEU A 313 7.43 29.28 14.49
CA LEU A 313 7.63 30.70 14.19
C LEU A 313 7.99 30.95 12.71
N SER A 314 8.34 29.91 11.96
CA SER A 314 8.63 30.04 10.54
C SER A 314 7.38 30.35 9.70
N SER A 315 7.60 30.98 8.54
CA SER A 315 6.59 31.12 7.48
C SER A 315 6.53 29.89 6.56
N ASN A 316 7.27 28.83 6.88
CA ASN A 316 7.26 27.61 6.09
C ASN A 316 5.99 26.81 6.39
N LEU A 317 5.09 26.77 5.41
CA LEU A 317 3.80 26.09 5.51
C LEU A 317 3.92 24.59 5.88
N TYR A 318 4.98 23.92 5.41
CA TYR A 318 5.22 22.51 5.67
C TYR A 318 5.49 22.22 7.15
N ASP A 319 6.37 23.02 7.75
CA ASP A 319 6.72 22.94 9.16
C ASP A 319 5.53 23.35 10.01
N LYS A 320 4.90 24.47 9.66
CA LYS A 320 3.76 25.01 10.40
C LYS A 320 2.57 24.06 10.43
N ARG A 321 2.34 23.31 9.35
CA ARG A 321 1.31 22.25 9.34
C ARG A 321 1.54 21.24 10.45
N ILE A 322 2.75 20.68 10.56
CA ILE A 322 3.03 19.62 11.54
C ILE A 322 2.98 20.16 12.97
N VAL A 323 3.52 21.35 13.20
CA VAL A 323 3.39 22.02 14.51
C VAL A 323 1.93 22.22 14.89
N THR A 324 1.11 22.72 13.96
CA THR A 324 -0.33 22.93 14.18
C THR A 324 -1.04 21.60 14.49
N MET A 325 -0.76 20.54 13.73
CA MET A 325 -1.33 19.21 13.98
C MET A 325 -0.95 18.68 15.36
N CYS A 326 0.28 18.88 15.82
CA CYS A 326 0.73 18.49 17.15
C CYS A 326 -0.02 19.25 18.25
N LEU A 327 -0.08 20.57 18.17
CA LEU A 327 -0.75 21.41 19.18
C LEU A 327 -2.26 21.14 19.24
N VAL A 328 -2.93 21.06 18.10
CA VAL A 328 -4.37 20.75 18.03
C VAL A 328 -4.63 19.32 18.51
N GLY A 329 -3.79 18.36 18.13
CA GLY A 329 -3.87 16.97 18.58
C GLY A 329 -3.71 16.83 20.09
N TYR A 330 -2.74 17.56 20.66
CA TYR A 330 -2.47 17.59 22.09
C TYR A 330 -3.60 18.27 22.87
N ALA A 331 -4.04 19.46 22.46
CA ALA A 331 -5.04 20.23 23.19
C ALA A 331 -6.46 19.65 23.08
N GLY A 332 -6.84 19.10 21.92
CA GLY A 332 -8.16 18.49 21.69
C GLY A 332 -8.27 17.01 22.06
N PHE A 333 -7.17 16.42 22.57
CA PHE A 333 -6.99 14.98 22.75
C PHE A 333 -7.35 14.21 21.48
N LEU A 334 -7.03 14.75 20.30
CA LEU A 334 -7.53 14.18 19.04
C LEU A 334 -6.71 12.95 18.63
N ARG A 335 -7.40 11.93 18.12
CA ARG A 335 -6.71 10.83 17.41
C ARG A 335 -6.22 11.31 16.06
N PHE A 336 -5.20 10.67 15.51
CA PHE A 336 -4.71 11.00 14.16
C PHE A 336 -5.83 11.04 13.11
N SER A 337 -6.72 10.04 13.11
CA SER A 337 -7.85 9.98 12.16
C SER A 337 -8.84 11.12 12.35
N GLU A 338 -8.94 11.69 13.55
CA GLU A 338 -9.79 12.85 13.82
C GLU A 338 -9.10 14.11 13.25
N ILE A 339 -7.80 14.29 13.52
CA ILE A 339 -7.01 15.44 13.03
C ILE A 339 -7.04 15.55 11.50
N VAL A 340 -6.72 14.46 10.78
CA VAL A 340 -6.65 14.52 9.30
C VAL A 340 -8.00 14.65 8.61
N ASN A 341 -9.10 14.43 9.35
CA ASN A 341 -10.46 14.58 8.84
C ASN A 341 -11.07 15.95 9.15
N ILE A 342 -10.37 16.84 9.87
CA ILE A 342 -10.87 18.20 10.13
C ILE A 342 -11.01 18.95 8.80
N LYS A 343 -12.19 19.48 8.54
CA LYS A 343 -12.47 20.35 7.40
C LYS A 343 -12.53 21.82 7.79
N ALA A 344 -12.46 22.71 6.81
CA ALA A 344 -12.54 24.14 7.06
C ALA A 344 -13.93 24.57 7.54
N CYS A 345 -15.00 23.91 7.07
CA CYS A 345 -16.37 24.09 7.55
C CYS A 345 -16.62 23.58 8.98
N ASP A 346 -15.75 22.73 9.52
CA ASP A 346 -15.88 22.17 10.88
C ASP A 346 -15.32 23.12 11.97
N LEU A 347 -14.77 24.27 11.58
CA LEU A 347 -14.07 25.19 12.48
C LEU A 347 -14.86 26.47 12.72
N ASN A 348 -15.24 26.69 13.98
CA ASN A 348 -15.78 27.99 14.41
C ASN A 348 -14.80 28.65 15.38
N PHE A 349 -14.29 29.81 14.99
CA PHE A 349 -13.39 30.59 15.83
C PHE A 349 -14.17 31.62 16.64
N SER A 350 -13.81 31.72 17.91
CA SER A 350 -14.17 32.79 18.83
C SER A 350 -12.89 33.57 19.21
N ASP A 351 -13.06 34.61 20.03
CA ASP A 351 -11.95 35.36 20.62
C ASP A 351 -11.23 34.57 21.69
N GLU A 352 -11.93 33.68 22.40
CA GLU A 352 -11.41 32.89 23.53
C GLU A 352 -11.12 31.44 23.19
N TYR A 353 -11.69 30.89 22.12
CA TYR A 353 -11.55 29.47 21.79
C TYR A 353 -11.75 29.18 20.30
N VAL A 354 -11.47 27.95 19.89
CA VAL A 354 -11.98 27.36 18.64
C VAL A 354 -12.81 26.14 18.98
N SER A 355 -13.97 26.00 18.36
CA SER A 355 -14.75 24.76 18.39
C SER A 355 -14.53 24.00 17.09
N ILE A 356 -14.12 22.74 17.22
CA ILE A 356 -13.86 21.84 16.10
C ILE A 356 -14.92 20.74 16.11
N PHE A 357 -15.68 20.62 15.03
CA PHE A 357 -16.63 19.52 14.86
C PHE A 357 -15.88 18.25 14.43
N ILE A 358 -16.07 17.17 15.17
CA ILE A 358 -15.53 15.87 14.85
C ILE A 358 -16.66 15.02 14.29
N GLU A 359 -16.79 14.98 12.96
CA GLU A 359 -17.85 14.25 12.24
C GLU A 359 -17.88 12.75 12.59
N LYS A 360 -16.70 12.15 12.78
CA LYS A 360 -16.56 10.72 13.06
C LYS A 360 -15.42 10.44 14.00
N SER A 361 -15.68 9.58 14.98
CA SER A 361 -14.64 9.06 15.89
C SER A 361 -14.68 7.53 15.97
N LYS A 362 -13.67 6.93 16.60
CA LYS A 362 -13.61 5.46 16.79
C LYS A 362 -14.77 4.93 17.64
N THR A 363 -15.22 5.73 18.61
CA THR A 363 -16.28 5.37 19.56
C THR A 363 -17.67 5.81 19.09
N ASP A 364 -17.73 6.67 18.08
CA ASP A 364 -18.96 7.12 17.45
C ASP A 364 -19.35 6.18 16.29
N LYS A 365 -20.09 5.12 16.64
CA LYS A 365 -20.52 4.09 15.68
C LYS A 365 -21.60 4.62 14.73
N TYR A 366 -22.43 5.57 15.18
CA TYR A 366 -23.60 6.07 14.47
C TYR A 366 -23.37 7.41 13.76
N ARG A 367 -22.16 8.00 13.88
CA ARG A 367 -21.77 9.28 13.26
C ARG A 367 -22.61 10.46 13.73
N GLU A 368 -22.89 10.50 15.02
CA GLU A 368 -23.59 11.65 15.63
C GLU A 368 -22.70 12.91 15.63
N GLY A 369 -21.38 12.72 15.60
CA GLY A 369 -20.39 13.78 15.67
C GLY A 369 -20.35 14.48 17.03
N ARG A 370 -19.24 15.18 17.32
CA ARG A 370 -19.11 15.96 18.57
C ARG A 370 -18.24 17.20 18.39
N TRP A 371 -18.64 18.27 19.06
CA TRP A 371 -17.82 19.47 19.21
C TRP A 371 -16.73 19.31 20.26
N VAL A 372 -15.53 19.77 19.93
CA VAL A 372 -14.37 19.86 20.83
C VAL A 372 -13.98 21.31 20.94
N ILE A 373 -13.97 21.83 22.17
CA ILE A 373 -13.60 23.22 22.45
C ILE A 373 -12.13 23.25 22.86
N ILE A 374 -11.33 24.05 22.16
CA ILE A 374 -9.93 24.28 22.49
C ILE A 374 -9.76 25.76 22.86
N ALA A 375 -9.39 26.01 24.10
CA ALA A 375 -9.15 27.36 24.61
C ALA A 375 -7.93 28.01 23.96
N LYS A 376 -8.04 29.31 23.70
CA LYS A 376 -6.93 30.19 23.31
C LYS A 376 -6.10 30.47 24.55
N SER A 377 -4.78 30.49 24.37
CA SER A 377 -3.84 30.96 25.37
C SER A 377 -2.98 32.10 24.82
N ASN A 378 -2.30 32.81 25.71
CA ASN A 378 -1.35 33.88 25.36
C ASN A 378 0.08 33.35 25.16
N GLN A 379 0.27 32.03 25.14
CA GLN A 379 1.59 31.42 24.94
C GLN A 379 1.87 31.24 23.45
N ILE A 380 3.15 31.17 23.07
CA ILE A 380 3.54 30.87 21.68
C ILE A 380 3.07 29.47 21.24
N THR A 381 2.83 28.56 22.18
CA THR A 381 2.26 27.22 22.00
C THR A 381 0.74 27.22 21.86
N CYS A 382 0.09 28.38 21.79
CA CYS A 382 -1.36 28.50 21.67
C CYS A 382 -1.89 27.76 20.41
N PRO A 383 -2.68 26.68 20.56
CA PRO A 383 -3.19 25.91 19.43
C PRO A 383 -4.12 26.74 18.54
N VAL A 384 -4.92 27.64 19.14
CA VAL A 384 -5.86 28.50 18.41
C VAL A 384 -5.13 29.47 17.50
N ASN A 385 -4.14 30.20 18.02
CA ASN A 385 -3.36 31.17 17.24
C ASN A 385 -2.54 30.47 16.16
N MET A 386 -1.92 29.32 16.48
CA MET A 386 -1.17 28.54 15.51
C MET A 386 -2.08 28.05 14.37
N LEU A 387 -3.28 27.57 14.69
CA LEU A 387 -4.26 27.13 13.70
C LEU A 387 -4.75 28.28 12.81
N LYS A 388 -5.11 29.44 13.38
CA LYS A 388 -5.47 30.65 12.61
C LYS A 388 -4.35 31.06 11.65
N THR A 389 -3.12 31.08 12.15
CA THR A 389 -1.93 31.44 11.35
C THR A 389 -1.68 30.44 10.22
N TYR A 390 -1.83 29.15 10.50
CA TYR A 390 -1.69 28.09 9.49
C TYR A 390 -2.75 28.22 8.39
N ILE A 391 -4.03 28.41 8.76
CA ILE A 391 -5.15 28.58 7.81
C ILE A 391 -4.92 29.78 6.89
N SER A 392 -4.51 30.91 7.47
CA SER A 392 -4.18 32.12 6.71
C SER A 392 -3.01 31.88 5.74
N LEU A 393 -1.89 31.32 6.22
CA LEU A 393 -0.74 31.00 5.35
C LEU A 393 -1.05 29.96 4.26
N ALA A 394 -1.99 29.06 4.54
CA ALA A 394 -2.43 28.04 3.61
C ALA A 394 -3.43 28.57 2.56
N ASN A 395 -3.91 29.81 2.70
CA ASN A 395 -5.00 30.39 1.92
C ASN A 395 -6.25 29.49 1.92
N ILE A 396 -6.66 29.01 3.10
CA ILE A 396 -7.86 28.19 3.26
C ILE A 396 -9.03 29.11 3.64
N CYS A 397 -10.09 29.08 2.85
CA CYS A 397 -11.34 29.74 3.18
C CYS A 397 -12.11 28.92 4.23
N LEU A 398 -12.52 29.58 5.31
CA LEU A 398 -13.41 28.96 6.30
C LEU A 398 -14.78 28.75 5.67
N GLY A 399 -15.45 27.65 6.03
CA GLY A 399 -16.73 27.25 5.44
C GLY A 399 -16.63 26.27 4.27
N ASP A 400 -15.45 26.11 3.66
CA ASP A 400 -15.25 25.14 2.59
C ASP A 400 -15.31 23.69 3.11
N ASP A 401 -15.94 22.79 2.34
CA ASP A 401 -15.93 21.34 2.57
C ASP A 401 -14.61 20.70 2.11
N ILE A 402 -13.50 21.22 2.65
CA ILE A 402 -12.14 20.78 2.33
C ILE A 402 -11.35 20.49 3.60
N PHE A 403 -10.55 19.42 3.56
CA PHE A 403 -9.65 19.10 4.68
C PHE A 403 -8.61 20.20 4.88
N ILE A 404 -8.41 20.65 6.13
CA ILE A 404 -7.40 21.67 6.41
C ILE A 404 -5.97 21.10 6.33
N PHE A 405 -5.80 19.83 6.69
CA PHE A 405 -4.51 19.13 6.67
C PHE A 405 -4.41 18.21 5.46
N ARG A 406 -3.91 18.75 4.35
CA ARG A 406 -3.73 18.01 3.08
C ARG A 406 -2.26 17.75 2.79
N GLN A 407 -2.02 16.84 1.86
CA GLN A 407 -0.70 16.65 1.23
C GLN A 407 -0.21 17.95 0.59
N MET A 408 1.12 18.08 0.45
CA MET A 408 1.76 19.26 -0.15
C MET A 408 2.65 18.88 -1.31
N ASN A 409 2.76 19.79 -2.28
CA ASN A 409 3.78 19.75 -3.33
C ASN A 409 4.83 20.80 -3.06
N PHE A 410 6.09 20.43 -3.27
CA PHE A 410 7.19 21.38 -3.29
C PHE A 410 7.26 22.05 -4.66
N CYS A 411 7.11 23.37 -4.69
CA CYS A 411 7.23 24.17 -5.90
C CYS A 411 8.66 24.66 -6.02
N LYS A 412 9.43 24.10 -6.97
CA LYS A 412 10.85 24.43 -7.15
C LYS A 412 11.10 25.89 -7.52
N SER A 413 10.23 26.48 -8.34
CA SER A 413 10.38 27.87 -8.82
C SER A 413 10.26 28.89 -7.70
N THR A 414 9.33 28.70 -6.78
CA THR A 414 9.13 29.61 -5.64
C THR A 414 9.82 29.13 -4.36
N HIS A 415 10.48 27.97 -4.40
CA HIS A 415 11.07 27.27 -3.25
C HIS A 415 10.09 27.14 -2.06
N THR A 416 8.79 26.96 -2.34
CA THR A 416 7.73 26.94 -1.32
C THR A 416 6.84 25.71 -1.44
N TYR A 417 6.19 25.36 -0.33
CA TYR A 417 5.20 24.29 -0.29
C TYR A 417 3.80 24.85 -0.53
N LYS A 418 3.04 24.19 -1.41
CA LYS A 418 1.60 24.46 -1.62
C LYS A 418 0.78 23.23 -1.28
N LEU A 419 -0.40 23.45 -0.71
CA LEU A 419 -1.37 22.37 -0.48
C LEU A 419 -1.85 21.81 -1.81
N ARG A 420 -2.07 20.49 -1.85
CA ARG A 420 -2.81 19.85 -2.94
C ARG A 420 -4.29 20.18 -2.83
N SER A 421 -5.00 20.15 -3.96
CA SER A 421 -6.46 20.36 -4.01
C SER A 421 -7.21 19.31 -3.18
N SER A 422 -6.75 18.06 -3.24
CA SER A 422 -7.28 16.94 -2.48
C SER A 422 -6.16 16.02 -1.97
N GLY A 423 -6.52 15.07 -1.12
CA GLY A 423 -5.61 14.06 -0.60
C GLY A 423 -5.26 14.28 0.86
N GLN A 424 -5.75 13.37 1.69
CA GLN A 424 -5.46 13.31 3.11
C GLN A 424 -4.02 12.85 3.35
N LEU A 425 -3.47 13.24 4.50
CA LEU A 425 -2.19 12.73 4.94
C LEU A 425 -2.32 11.29 5.43
N SER A 426 -1.35 10.44 5.10
CA SER A 426 -1.28 9.09 5.66
C SER A 426 -0.69 9.13 7.07
N TYR A 427 -1.10 8.17 7.91
CA TYR A 427 -0.57 8.04 9.28
C TYR A 427 0.96 7.93 9.28
N THR A 428 1.51 7.08 8.40
CA THR A 428 2.94 6.85 8.26
C THR A 428 3.66 8.15 7.95
N ARG A 429 3.17 8.94 6.99
CA ARG A 429 3.82 10.19 6.60
C ARG A 429 3.85 11.20 7.74
N VAL A 430 2.73 11.40 8.44
CA VAL A 430 2.70 12.37 9.56
C VAL A 430 3.57 11.89 10.71
N ARG A 431 3.63 10.58 10.96
CA ARG A 431 4.51 10.01 11.98
C ARG A 431 5.98 10.24 11.64
N GLU A 432 6.39 10.01 10.39
CA GLU A 432 7.76 10.27 9.94
C GLU A 432 8.13 11.73 10.15
N LEU A 433 7.27 12.65 9.72
CA LEU A 433 7.50 14.09 9.87
C LEU A 433 7.61 14.51 11.33
N PHE A 434 6.71 14.00 12.17
CA PHE A 434 6.76 14.26 13.60
C PHE A 434 8.08 13.79 14.22
N LEU A 435 8.52 12.58 13.89
CA LEU A 435 9.78 12.03 14.43
C LEU A 435 11.01 12.73 13.87
N GLU A 436 11.01 13.10 12.59
CA GLU A 436 12.07 13.91 11.98
C GLU A 436 12.23 15.24 12.73
N LYS A 437 11.12 15.94 13.03
CA LYS A 437 11.18 17.19 13.79
C LYS A 437 11.63 16.99 15.23
N MET A 438 11.18 15.94 15.89
CA MET A 438 11.64 15.62 17.26
C MET A 438 13.13 15.24 17.28
N SER A 439 13.60 14.55 16.25
CA SER A 439 15.01 14.19 16.07
C SER A 439 15.89 15.44 15.92
N LEU A 440 15.47 16.40 15.09
CA LEU A 440 16.16 17.69 14.95
C LEU A 440 16.22 18.54 16.23
N LEU A 441 15.44 18.20 17.26
CA LEU A 441 15.47 18.83 18.59
C LEU A 441 16.31 18.03 19.60
N GLY A 442 16.92 16.91 19.19
CA GLY A 442 17.72 16.04 20.06
C GLY A 442 16.94 14.94 20.78
N TYR A 443 15.70 14.64 20.37
CA TYR A 443 14.84 13.63 21.01
C TYR A 443 14.89 12.25 20.31
N ASP A 444 15.98 11.93 19.61
CA ASP A 444 16.14 10.72 18.80
C ASP A 444 15.96 9.41 19.57
N ARG A 445 16.28 9.44 20.87
CA ARG A 445 16.29 8.26 21.75
C ARG A 445 14.91 7.91 22.30
N LEU A 446 13.91 8.78 22.11
CA LEU A 446 12.57 8.57 22.65
C LEU A 446 11.69 7.75 21.69
N ASN A 447 10.98 6.77 22.23
CA ASN A 447 9.96 5.97 21.55
C ASN A 447 8.65 6.76 21.43
N LEU A 448 8.65 7.84 20.65
CA LEU A 448 7.49 8.69 20.47
C LEU A 448 6.51 8.17 19.42
N GLY A 449 5.28 8.71 19.44
CA GLY A 449 4.31 8.49 18.38
C GLY A 449 3.17 9.50 18.41
N LEU A 450 2.39 9.55 17.33
CA LEU A 450 1.26 10.47 17.24
C LEU A 450 0.18 10.20 18.29
N HIS A 451 0.11 8.98 18.83
CA HIS A 451 -0.80 8.68 19.93
C HIS A 451 -0.36 9.30 21.26
N SER A 452 0.95 9.53 21.44
CA SER A 452 1.51 10.20 22.61
C SER A 452 0.87 11.58 22.78
N LEU A 453 0.66 12.34 21.69
CA LEU A 453 -0.04 13.63 21.74
C LEU A 453 -1.39 13.57 22.46
N ARG A 454 -2.20 12.55 22.16
CA ARG A 454 -3.50 12.35 22.82
C ARG A 454 -3.34 11.88 24.27
N SER A 455 -2.44 10.93 24.54
CA SER A 455 -2.25 10.40 25.90
C SER A 455 -1.67 11.44 26.85
N ASP A 456 -0.77 12.27 26.36
CA ASP A 456 0.00 13.18 27.20
C ASP A 456 -0.73 14.52 27.36
N GLY A 457 -1.53 14.94 26.39
CA GLY A 457 -2.52 16.00 26.60
C GLY A 457 -3.54 15.60 27.66
N ALA A 458 -4.04 14.36 27.60
CA ALA A 458 -4.94 13.82 28.60
C ALA A 458 -4.27 13.75 29.98
N THR A 459 -3.04 13.26 30.05
CA THR A 459 -2.26 13.18 31.29
C THR A 459 -2.03 14.58 31.90
N ALA A 460 -1.66 15.57 31.09
CA ALA A 460 -1.44 16.93 31.58
C ALA A 460 -2.71 17.55 32.18
N ALA A 461 -3.87 17.35 31.54
CA ALA A 461 -5.13 17.84 32.08
C ALA A 461 -5.58 17.11 33.36
N ALA A 462 -5.38 15.78 33.43
CA ALA A 462 -5.68 15.01 34.64
C ALA A 462 -4.82 15.49 35.82
N ASN A 463 -3.51 15.64 35.60
CA ASN A 463 -2.58 16.15 36.62
C ASN A 463 -2.83 17.62 37.00
N ALA A 464 -3.51 18.39 36.15
CA ALA A 464 -3.97 19.75 36.44
C ALA A 464 -5.30 19.80 37.23
N GLY A 465 -5.88 18.64 37.58
CA GLY A 465 -7.10 18.56 38.38
C GLY A 465 -8.38 18.84 37.60
N VAL A 466 -8.40 18.67 36.27
CA VAL A 466 -9.63 18.86 35.49
C VAL A 466 -10.72 17.88 35.97
N PRO A 467 -11.95 18.35 36.28
CA PRO A 467 -13.02 17.50 36.76
C PRO A 467 -13.34 16.33 35.82
N ASP A 468 -13.51 15.13 36.38
CA ASP A 468 -13.60 13.88 35.62
C ASP A 468 -14.68 13.89 34.52
N ARG A 469 -15.85 14.48 34.81
CA ARG A 469 -16.94 14.60 33.83
C ARG A 469 -16.51 15.40 32.58
N LEU A 470 -15.81 16.53 32.79
CA LEU A 470 -15.33 17.38 31.71
C LEU A 470 -14.19 16.69 30.96
N PHE A 471 -13.27 16.08 31.71
CA PHE A 471 -12.17 15.30 31.16
C PHE A 471 -12.66 14.16 30.25
N LYS A 472 -13.63 13.37 30.73
CA LYS A 472 -14.27 12.28 29.98
C LYS A 472 -15.00 12.76 28.73
N LYS A 473 -15.74 13.88 28.84
CA LYS A 473 -16.42 14.52 27.71
C LYS A 473 -15.43 15.01 26.66
N HIS A 474 -14.37 15.71 27.07
CA HIS A 474 -13.33 16.25 26.17
C HIS A 474 -12.56 15.15 25.46
N GLY A 475 -12.15 14.11 26.19
CA GLY A 475 -11.47 12.94 25.62
C GLY A 475 -12.38 12.03 24.80
N ARG A 476 -13.71 12.16 24.90
CA ARG A 476 -14.69 11.33 24.18
C ARG A 476 -14.51 9.83 24.49
N TRP A 477 -14.25 9.50 25.76
CA TRP A 477 -14.11 8.11 26.22
C TRP A 477 -15.47 7.53 26.61
N ALA A 478 -15.76 6.31 26.15
CA ALA A 478 -17.01 5.62 26.45
C ALA A 478 -17.01 4.90 27.81
N SER A 479 -15.83 4.61 28.38
CA SER A 479 -15.67 3.82 29.62
C SER A 479 -14.51 4.34 30.44
N ASP A 480 -14.58 4.19 31.77
CA ASP A 480 -13.53 4.67 32.69
C ASP A 480 -12.21 3.92 32.50
N LYS A 481 -12.23 2.60 32.31
CA LYS A 481 -11.04 1.83 31.93
C LYS A 481 -10.28 2.39 30.71
N ALA A 482 -11.03 2.92 29.73
CA ALA A 482 -10.43 3.52 28.54
C ALA A 482 -9.87 4.91 28.79
N LYS A 483 -10.36 5.64 29.79
CA LYS A 483 -9.87 6.94 30.26
C LYS A 483 -8.61 6.72 31.11
N ASP A 484 -8.68 5.87 32.13
CA ASP A 484 -7.61 5.61 33.09
C ASP A 484 -6.36 5.01 32.42
N GLY A 485 -6.55 4.25 31.33
CA GLY A 485 -5.42 3.72 30.56
C GLY A 485 -4.48 4.78 29.96
N TYR A 486 -4.95 6.03 29.81
CA TYR A 486 -4.18 7.14 29.25
C TYR A 486 -3.38 7.93 30.26
N VAL A 487 -3.87 8.04 31.50
CA VAL A 487 -3.31 8.95 32.50
C VAL A 487 -2.04 8.35 33.10
N ARG A 488 -1.00 9.18 33.21
CA ARG A 488 0.18 8.89 34.05
C ARG A 488 0.16 9.86 35.21
N GLU A 489 -0.09 9.34 36.40
CA GLU A 489 -0.06 10.15 37.61
C GLU A 489 1.32 10.77 37.80
N ASN A 490 1.36 12.04 38.18
CA ASN A 490 2.62 12.67 38.53
C ASN A 490 3.16 12.06 39.85
N LEU A 491 4.50 12.05 39.98
CA LEU A 491 5.16 11.41 41.12
C LEU A 491 4.70 12.01 42.45
N HIS A 492 4.48 13.32 42.50
CA HIS A 492 4.00 14.00 43.70
C HIS A 492 2.65 13.47 44.19
N SER A 493 1.70 13.23 43.29
CA SER A 493 0.37 12.70 43.62
C SER A 493 0.47 11.25 44.11
N LEU A 494 1.34 10.45 43.49
CA LEU A 494 1.62 9.09 43.96
C LEU A 494 2.27 9.08 45.35
N MET A 495 3.24 9.96 45.58
CA MET A 495 3.91 10.12 46.88
C MET A 495 2.96 10.62 47.96
N SER A 496 1.98 11.46 47.60
CA SER A 496 1.01 11.98 48.56
C SER A 496 0.28 10.87 49.31
N VAL A 497 0.05 9.72 48.67
CA VAL A 497 -0.59 8.57 49.32
C VAL A 497 0.22 8.11 50.52
N SER A 498 1.53 7.87 50.34
CA SER A 498 2.39 7.42 51.43
C SER A 498 2.74 8.56 52.41
N GLN A 499 2.85 9.79 51.94
CA GLN A 499 3.12 10.96 52.79
C GLN A 499 1.97 11.26 53.77
N ASN A 500 0.74 10.94 53.40
CA ASN A 500 -0.44 11.12 54.26
C ASN A 500 -0.74 9.91 55.17
N LEU A 501 0.12 8.88 55.20
CA LEU A 501 -0.04 7.74 56.11
C LEU A 501 0.38 8.07 57.55
N GLY A 502 1.07 9.20 57.78
CA GLY A 502 1.54 9.60 59.11
C GLY A 502 2.67 8.73 59.67
N ILE A 503 3.45 8.09 58.79
CA ILE A 503 4.64 7.28 59.13
C ILE A 503 5.93 7.90 58.60
#